data_AF-A0A1G7LQR5-F1
#
_entry.id   AF-A0A1G7LQR5-F1
#
_cell.length_a   1.000
_cell.length_b   1.000
_cell.length_c   1.000
_cell.angle_alpha   90.00
_cell.angle_beta   90.00
_cell.angle_gamma   90.00
#
_symmetry.space_group_name_H-M   'P 1'
#
loop_
_entity.id
_entity.type
_entity.pdbx_description
1 polymer ?
#
loop_
_entity_poly.entity_id
_entity_poly.type
_entity_poly.pdbx_seq_one_letter_code
_entity_poly.pdbx_strand_id
1 'polypeptide(L)' 'MNKFLKGNIYTDILWLIIGIAGGVYYYTKNSYWSCGIFLFVAFLYIIKLFTSSSKKTKT' A
#
# COMPACT_ATOMS: atom_id res chain seq x y z
N MET A 1 9.24 4.19 -16.89
CA MET A 1 8.99 4.24 -15.43
C MET A 1 7.87 5.20 -14.98
N ASN A 2 7.54 6.28 -15.70
CA ASN A 2 6.53 7.26 -15.22
C ASN A 2 5.06 6.79 -15.22
N LYS A 3 4.69 5.71 -15.92
CA LYS A 3 3.30 5.19 -15.91
C LYS A 3 2.94 4.43 -14.63
N PHE A 4 3.88 3.73 -13.99
CA PHE A 4 3.63 3.00 -12.73
C PHE A 4 3.31 3.93 -11.55
N LEU A 5 3.81 5.17 -11.61
CA LEU A 5 3.54 6.22 -10.63
C LEU A 5 2.30 7.06 -10.97
N LYS A 6 1.73 6.90 -12.16
CA LYS A 6 0.45 7.52 -12.56
C LYS A 6 -0.72 6.59 -12.21
N GLY A 7 -0.60 5.89 -11.09
CA GLY A 7 -1.70 5.14 -10.50
C GLY A 7 -2.73 6.12 -9.97
N ASN A 8 -4.01 5.74 -10.04
CA ASN A 8 -5.06 6.54 -9.45
C ASN A 8 -4.92 6.48 -7.93
N ILE A 9 -4.91 7.64 -7.27
CA ILE A 9 -4.70 7.71 -5.80
C ILE A 9 -5.75 6.88 -5.04
N TYR A 10 -6.95 6.77 -5.61
CA TYR A 10 -8.02 5.89 -5.13
C TYR A 10 -7.62 4.43 -5.11
N THR A 11 -6.93 3.94 -6.14
CA THR A 11 -6.46 2.56 -6.23
C THR A 11 -5.34 2.29 -5.22
N ASP A 12 -4.46 3.27 -5.01
CA ASP A 12 -3.40 3.18 -4.01
C ASP A 12 -3.97 3.13 -2.58
N ILE A 13 -4.98 3.94 -2.28
CA ILE A 13 -5.71 3.91 -1.00
C ILE A 13 -6.48 2.60 -0.82
N LEU A 14 -7.13 2.09 -1.88
CA LEU A 14 -7.85 0.82 -1.84
C LEU A 14 -6.92 -0.35 -1.47
N TRP A 15 -5.73 -0.40 -2.10
CA TRP A 15 -4.72 -1.41 -1.80
C TRP A 15 -4.13 -1.28 -0.40
N LEU A 16 -3.99 -0.06 0.10
CA LEU A 16 -3.56 0.20 1.48
C LEU A 16 -4.59 -0.36 2.47
N ILE A 17 -5.88 -0.10 2.26
CA ILE A 17 -6.97 -0.64 3.10
C ILE A 17 -7.00 -2.17 3.04
N ILE A 18 -6.87 -2.75 1.84
CA ILE A 18 -6.80 -4.22 1.67
C ILE A 18 -5.57 -4.80 2.38
N GLY A 19 -4.43 -4.13 2.30
CA GLY A 19 -3.19 -4.51 2.99
C GLY A 19 -3.36 -4.55 4.51
N ILE A 20 -3.97 -3.51 5.09
CA ILE A 20 -4.23 -3.43 6.53
C ILE A 20 -5.28 -4.47 6.95
N ALA A 21 -6.42 -4.52 6.26
CA ALA A 21 -7.51 -5.44 6.59
C ALA A 21 -7.08 -6.90 6.43
N GLY A 22 -6.36 -7.22 5.36
CA GLY A 22 -5.78 -8.54 5.14
C GLY A 22 -4.73 -8.88 6.19
N GLY A 23 -3.84 -7.95 6.52
CA GLY A 23 -2.85 -8.13 7.58
C GLY A 23 -3.51 -8.48 8.92
N VAL A 24 -4.51 -7.71 9.34
CA VAL A 24 -5.27 -7.97 10.58
C VAL A 24 -6.01 -9.31 10.52
N TYR A 25 -6.68 -9.61 9.41
CA TYR A 25 -7.44 -10.86 9.25
C TYR A 25 -6.54 -12.10 9.31
N TYR A 26 -5.42 -12.08 8.61
CA TYR A 26 -4.46 -13.20 8.60
C TYR A 26 -3.64 -13.29 9.89
N TYR A 27 -3.44 -12.17 10.60
CA TYR A 27 -2.88 -12.16 11.95
C TYR A 27 -3.79 -12.92 12.92
N THR A 28 -5.11 -12.66 12.90
CA THR A 28 -6.09 -13.39 13.72
C THR A 28 -6.17 -14.89 13.38
N LYS A 29 -5.85 -15.28 12.14
CA LYS A 29 -5.82 -16.67 11.68
C LYS A 29 -4.49 -17.38 11.95
N ASN A 30 -3.56 -16.79 12.70
CA ASN A 30 -2.19 -17.29 12.91
C ASN A 30 -1.41 -17.61 11.61
N SER A 31 -1.85 -17.03 10.49
CA SER A 31 -1.27 -17.25 9.17
C SER A 31 -0.23 -16.16 8.91
N TYR A 32 0.87 -16.24 9.65
CA TYR A 32 1.90 -15.20 9.71
C TYR A 32 2.55 -14.90 8.36
N TRP A 33 2.66 -15.89 7.49
CA TRP A 33 3.23 -15.70 6.15
C TRP A 33 2.34 -14.80 5.28
N SER A 34 1.04 -15.08 5.24
CA SER A 34 0.06 -14.24 4.55
C SER A 34 -0.05 -12.85 5.18
N CYS A 35 -0.02 -12.77 6.50
CA CYS A 35 0.03 -11.49 7.22
C CYS A 35 1.22 -10.63 6.77
N GLY A 36 2.42 -11.21 6.69
CA GLY A 36 3.62 -10.49 6.24
C GLY A 36 3.49 -9.97 4.81
N ILE A 37 2.90 -10.74 3.89
CA ILE A 37 2.68 -10.32 2.50
C ILE A 37 1.72 -9.12 2.44
N PHE A 38 0.58 -9.18 3.14
CA PHE A 38 -0.39 -8.10 3.15
C PHE A 38 0.16 -6.81 3.81
N LEU A 39 0.96 -6.96 4.87
CA LEU A 39 1.59 -5.84 5.56
C LEU A 39 2.70 -5.20 4.69
N PHE A 40 3.47 -6.02 3.97
CA PHE A 40 4.45 -5.54 3.00
C PHE A 40 3.79 -4.77 1.84
N VAL A 41 2.65 -5.27 1.34
CA VAL A 41 1.84 -4.56 0.34
C VAL A 41 1.38 -3.21 0.88
N ALA A 42 0.81 -3.15 2.10
CA ALA A 42 0.40 -1.89 2.72
C ALA A 42 1.57 -0.89 2.81
N PHE A 43 2.75 -1.37 3.18
CA PHE A 43 3.96 -0.56 3.32
C PHE A 43 4.43 0.03 1.99
N LEU A 44 4.43 -0.77 0.91
CA LEU A 44 4.79 -0.30 -0.43
C LEU A 44 3.84 0.80 -0.93
N TYR A 45 2.54 0.66 -0.69
CA TYR A 45 1.55 1.67 -1.09
C TYR A 45 1.62 2.94 -0.25
N ILE A 46 1.95 2.84 1.05
CA ILE A 46 2.28 4.00 1.89
C ILE A 46 3.48 4.76 1.32
N ILE A 47 4.60 4.08 1.04
CA ILE A 47 5.79 4.72 0.48
C ILE A 47 5.47 5.38 -0.86
N LYS A 48 4.69 4.69 -1.70
CA LYS A 48 4.24 5.23 -2.99
C LYS A 48 3.40 6.49 -2.82
N LEU A 49 2.46 6.53 -1.88
CA LEU A 49 1.65 7.71 -1.56
C LEU A 49 2.52 8.89 -1.10
N PHE A 50 3.45 8.66 -0.17
CA PHE A 50 4.37 9.70 0.31
C PHE A 50 5.29 10.23 -0.80
N THR A 51 5.83 9.33 -1.62
CA THR A 51 6.72 9.70 -2.73
C THR A 51 5.97 10.44 -3.85
N SER A 52 4.72 10.06 -4.12
CA SER A 52 3.86 10.71 -5.12
C SER A 52 3.45 12.12 -4.67
N SER A 53 3.12 12.30 -3.39
CA SER A 53 2.81 13.62 -2.81
C SER A 53 4.03 14.54 -2.81
N SER A 54 5.23 14.03 -2.53
CA SER A 54 6.47 14.83 -2.54
C SER A 54 6.82 15.38 -3.93
N LYS A 55 6.41 14.69 -5.01
CA LYS A 55 6.58 15.17 -6.40
C LYS A 55 5.68 16.36 -6.76
N LYS A 56 4.57 16.58 -6.05
CA LYS A 56 3.65 17.71 -6.33
C LYS A 56 4.08 19.04 -5.71
N THR A 57 5.04 19.05 -4.78
CA THR A 57 5.45 20.27 -4.04
C THR A 57 6.56 21.08 -4.74
N LYS A 58 6.93 20.73 -5.98
CA LYS A 58 8.04 21.37 -6.72
C LYS A 58 7.61 22.16 -7.97
N THR A 59 6.36 22.60 -8.05
CA THR A 59 5.88 23.54 -9.08
C THR A 59 5.35 24.80 -8.44
#